data_AF-A0A843ENI7-F1
#
_entry.id   AF-A0A843ENI7-F1
#
_cell.length_a   1.000
_cell.length_b   1.000
_cell.length_c   1.000
_cell.angle_alpha   90.00
_cell.angle_beta   90.00
_cell.angle_gamma   90.00
#
_symmetry.space_group_name_H-M   'P 1'
#
loop_
_entity.id
_entity.type
_entity.pdbx_description
1 polymer ?
#
loop_
_entity_poly.entity_id
_entity_poly.type
_entity_poly.pdbx_seq_one_letter_code
_entity_poly.pdbx_strand_id
1 'polypeptide(L)'
;MKFLPDIDVKALIFGAAIAAAFILFGWQFNDWLYPFAAIGLLYAGYAQKNIKLGTIMGALASTPIIVLTFQGYMGTFDGFFLTETGILSVTVIILLVGAFIGFVGAWAKRDRVRALEEYEKKQKIGKNKKKK
;
A
#
# COMPACT_ATOMS: atom_id res chain seq x y z
N MET A 1 24.59 -1.42 12.89
CA MET A 1 23.20 -1.85 12.62
C MET A 1 22.96 -1.86 11.10
N LYS A 2 22.98 -3.04 10.46
CA LYS A 2 22.65 -3.24 9.04
C LYS A 2 21.29 -3.92 8.95
N PHE A 3 20.21 -3.15 8.84
CA PHE A 3 18.86 -3.71 8.63
C PHE A 3 18.02 -2.99 7.56
N LEU A 4 18.53 -1.94 6.91
CA LEU A 4 17.73 -1.08 6.03
C LEU A 4 18.30 -0.78 4.62
N PRO A 5 19.16 -1.58 3.96
CA PRO A 5 19.68 -1.18 2.64
C PRO A 5 18.67 -1.32 1.48
N ASP A 6 17.48 -1.89 1.70
CA ASP A 6 16.55 -2.24 0.61
C ASP A 6 15.12 -1.68 0.78
N ILE A 7 14.87 -0.84 1.78
CA ILE A 7 13.54 -0.25 2.01
C ILE A 7 13.45 1.07 1.26
N ASP A 8 12.49 1.16 0.35
CA ASP A 8 12.21 2.41 -0.34
C ASP A 8 11.32 3.32 0.52
N VAL A 9 11.99 4.09 1.39
CA VAL A 9 11.34 5.03 2.32
C VAL A 9 10.58 6.13 1.59
N LYS A 10 11.03 6.52 0.37
CA LYS A 10 10.32 7.52 -0.43
C LYS A 10 8.94 7.00 -0.81
N ALA A 11 8.87 5.76 -1.30
CA ALA A 11 7.60 5.15 -1.65
C ALA A 11 6.67 4.98 -0.45
N LEU A 12 7.22 4.71 0.74
CA LEU A 12 6.45 4.71 1.98
C LEU A 12 5.82 6.07 2.26
N ILE A 13 6.62 7.15 2.24
CA ILE A 13 6.14 8.52 2.50
C ILE A 13 5.11 8.95 1.46
N PHE A 14 5.37 8.71 0.18
CA PHE A 14 4.42 9.06 -0.88
C PHE A 14 3.13 8.23 -0.79
N GLY A 15 3.23 6.92 -0.54
CA GLY A 15 2.05 6.07 -0.38
C GLY A 15 1.20 6.47 0.83
N ALA A 16 1.84 6.77 1.95
CA ALA A 16 1.21 7.30 3.16
C ALA A 16 0.53 8.66 2.91
N ALA A 17 1.20 9.57 2.20
CA ALA A 17 0.66 10.88 1.86
C ALA A 17 -0.54 10.78 0.90
N ILE A 18 -0.48 9.89 -0.09
CA ILE A 18 -1.59 9.64 -1.02
C ILE A 18 -2.79 9.05 -0.26
N ALA A 19 -2.55 8.08 0.62
CA ALA A 19 -3.61 7.49 1.44
C ALA A 19 -4.28 8.56 2.32
N ALA A 20 -3.49 9.40 3.00
CA ALA A 20 -3.99 10.50 3.82
C ALA A 20 -4.77 11.53 2.99
N ALA A 21 -4.26 11.90 1.81
CA ALA A 21 -4.90 12.87 0.94
C ALA A 21 -6.30 12.40 0.52
N PHE A 22 -6.46 11.15 0.07
CA PHE A 22 -7.77 10.62 -0.32
C PHE A 22 -8.78 10.58 0.83
N ILE A 23 -8.31 10.39 2.06
CA ILE A 23 -9.18 10.46 3.24
C ILE A 23 -9.63 11.90 3.50
N LEU A 24 -8.72 12.86 3.44
CA LEU A 24 -9.05 14.27 3.60
C LEU A 24 -9.98 14.78 2.49
N PHE A 25 -9.74 14.37 1.24
CA PHE A 25 -10.63 14.65 0.11
C PHE A 25 -11.99 13.97 0.27
N GLY A 26 -12.02 12.75 0.81
CA GLY A 26 -13.25 12.03 1.13
C GLY A 26 -14.11 12.83 2.11
N TRP A 27 -13.50 13.26 3.20
CA TRP A 27 -14.16 14.07 4.22
C TRP A 27 -14.64 15.44 3.71
N GLN A 28 -13.83 16.11 2.89
CA GLN A 28 -14.14 17.47 2.42
C GLN A 28 -15.15 17.50 1.26
N PHE A 29 -15.19 16.48 0.41
CA PHE A 29 -15.94 16.53 -0.85
C PHE A 29 -16.92 15.37 -1.04
N ASN A 30 -16.46 14.12 -0.91
CA ASN A 30 -17.28 12.94 -1.19
C ASN A 30 -16.70 11.67 -0.56
N ASP A 31 -17.48 11.02 0.31
CA ASP A 31 -17.13 9.75 0.96
C ASP A 31 -16.72 8.63 -0.01
N TRP A 32 -17.16 8.69 -1.27
CA TRP A 32 -16.75 7.77 -2.32
C TRP A 32 -15.23 7.77 -2.59
N LEU A 33 -14.49 8.75 -2.07
CA LEU A 33 -13.04 8.84 -2.20
C LEU A 33 -12.28 8.00 -1.16
N TYR A 34 -12.90 7.60 -0.04
CA TYR A 34 -12.20 6.81 1.00
C TYR A 34 -11.59 5.50 0.47
N PRO A 35 -12.27 4.69 -0.38
CA PRO A 35 -11.69 3.46 -0.93
C PRO A 35 -10.44 3.72 -1.78
N PHE A 36 -10.30 4.91 -2.38
CA PHE A 36 -9.13 5.26 -3.20
C PHE A 36 -7.86 5.47 -2.37
N ALA A 37 -7.96 5.59 -1.04
CA ALA A 37 -6.81 5.56 -0.15
C ALA A 37 -5.98 4.26 -0.31
N ALA A 38 -6.61 3.17 -0.75
CA ALA A 38 -5.93 1.92 -1.08
C ALA A 38 -4.87 2.07 -2.18
N ILE A 39 -4.97 3.07 -3.07
CA ILE A 39 -3.96 3.35 -4.10
C ILE A 39 -2.63 3.75 -3.45
N GLY A 40 -2.67 4.55 -2.38
CA GLY A 40 -1.48 4.93 -1.63
C GLY A 40 -0.79 3.72 -0.99
N LEU A 41 -1.57 2.83 -0.40
CA LEU A 41 -1.09 1.59 0.20
C LEU A 41 -0.52 0.61 -0.84
N LEU A 42 -1.18 0.49 -2.00
CA LEU A 42 -0.69 -0.29 -3.15
C LEU A 42 0.64 0.25 -3.64
N TYR A 43 0.80 1.57 -3.75
CA TYR A 43 2.04 2.19 -4.20
C TYR A 43 3.20 1.94 -3.21
N ALA A 44 2.94 2.11 -1.91
CA ALA A 44 3.94 1.84 -0.87
C ALA A 44 4.43 0.39 -0.92
N GLY A 45 3.53 -0.57 -1.13
CA GLY A 45 3.86 -2.00 -1.29
C GLY A 45 4.55 -2.33 -2.62
N TYR A 46 4.06 -1.76 -3.73
CA TYR A 46 4.56 -2.01 -5.08
C TYR A 46 6.01 -1.56 -5.26
N ALA A 47 6.45 -0.46 -4.65
CA ALA A 47 7.83 -0.02 -4.81
C ALA A 47 8.86 -0.99 -4.21
N GLN A 48 8.48 -1.82 -3.24
CA GLN A 48 9.41 -2.68 -2.50
C GLN A 48 9.94 -3.84 -3.34
N LYS A 49 11.15 -4.32 -2.99
CA LYS A 49 11.81 -5.43 -3.70
C LYS A 49 11.21 -6.80 -3.35
N ASN A 50 10.78 -6.98 -2.11
CA ASN A 50 10.31 -8.25 -1.58
C ASN A 50 8.84 -8.18 -1.15
N ILE A 51 8.12 -9.28 -1.32
CA ILE A 51 6.72 -9.41 -0.88
C ILE A 51 6.59 -9.13 0.64
N LYS A 52 7.47 -9.73 1.45
CA LYS A 52 7.47 -9.51 2.92
C LYS A 52 7.66 -8.03 3.28
N LEU A 53 8.56 -7.33 2.58
CA LEU A 53 8.78 -5.89 2.79
C LEU A 53 7.58 -5.06 2.32
N GLY A 54 6.97 -5.42 1.19
CA GLY A 54 5.75 -4.76 0.71
C GLY A 54 4.58 -4.87 1.69
N THR A 55 4.41 -6.04 2.32
CA THR A 55 3.41 -6.25 3.38
C THR A 55 3.68 -5.34 4.58
N ILE A 56 4.91 -5.30 5.08
CA ILE A 56 5.28 -4.46 6.23
C ILE A 56 5.11 -2.97 5.87
N MET A 57 5.53 -2.57 4.67
CA MET A 57 5.41 -1.18 4.22
C MET A 57 3.97 -0.76 3.99
N GLY A 58 3.08 -1.67 3.56
CA GLY A 58 1.65 -1.41 3.50
C GLY A 58 1.04 -1.16 4.88
N ALA A 59 1.42 -1.95 5.88
CA ALA A 59 1.01 -1.72 7.27
C ALA A 59 1.52 -0.35 7.78
N LEU A 60 2.80 -0.04 7.55
CA LEU A 60 3.39 1.24 7.95
C LEU A 60 2.88 2.43 7.12
N ALA A 61 2.35 2.22 5.91
CA ALA A 61 1.72 3.28 5.14
C ALA A 61 0.29 3.56 5.59
N SER A 62 -0.30 2.68 6.41
CA SER A 62 -1.65 2.83 6.96
C SER A 62 -1.70 3.63 8.26
N THR A 63 -0.57 3.95 8.90
CA THR A 63 -0.54 4.80 10.10
C THR A 63 -1.23 6.15 9.95
N PRO A 64 -1.09 6.90 8.84
CA PRO A 64 -1.86 8.12 8.63
C PRO A 64 -3.37 7.87 8.60
N ILE A 65 -3.81 6.72 8.07
CA ILE A 65 -5.21 6.31 8.08
C ILE A 65 -5.68 6.19 9.52
N ILE A 66 -4.93 5.48 10.37
CA ILE A 66 -5.23 5.32 11.80
C ILE A 66 -5.39 6.69 12.49
N VAL A 67 -4.45 7.60 12.27
CA VAL A 67 -4.50 8.95 12.85
C VAL A 67 -5.74 9.71 12.39
N LEU A 68 -6.04 9.70 11.09
CA LEU A 68 -7.20 10.40 10.52
C LEU A 68 -8.53 9.77 10.96
N THR A 69 -8.58 8.45 11.08
CA THR A 69 -9.73 7.71 11.60
C THR A 69 -10.06 8.16 13.02
N PHE A 70 -9.07 8.23 13.93
CA PHE A 70 -9.30 8.68 15.30
C PHE A 70 -9.51 10.18 15.46
N GLN A 71 -9.09 10.99 14.49
CA GLN A 71 -9.44 12.41 14.43
C GLN A 71 -10.88 12.66 13.93
N GLY A 72 -11.62 11.61 13.54
CA GLY A 72 -13.02 11.71 13.11
C GLY A 72 -13.21 12.02 11.62
N TYR A 73 -12.14 12.01 10.82
CA TYR A 73 -12.24 12.25 9.36
C TYR A 73 -12.92 11.11 8.61
N MET A 74 -13.18 9.97 9.25
CA MET A 74 -13.92 8.83 8.69
C MET A 74 -15.26 8.60 9.40
N GLY A 75 -15.73 9.61 10.15
CA GLY A 75 -16.91 9.51 11.01
C GLY A 75 -16.55 9.43 12.49
N THR A 76 -17.48 9.86 13.34
CA THR A 76 -17.33 9.80 14.79
C THR A 76 -17.65 8.39 15.30
N PHE A 77 -16.71 7.82 16.05
CA PHE A 77 -16.93 6.58 16.78
C PHE A 77 -17.68 6.87 18.08
N ASP A 78 -18.61 5.98 18.45
CA ASP A 78 -19.33 6.03 19.72
C ASP A 78 -19.30 4.66 20.43
N GLY A 79 -19.50 4.66 21.75
CA GLY A 79 -19.59 3.47 22.58
C GLY A 79 -18.29 2.66 22.64
N PHE A 80 -18.35 1.38 22.25
CA PHE A 80 -17.25 0.42 22.37
C PHE A 80 -15.96 0.89 21.69
N PHE A 81 -16.06 1.65 20.59
CA PHE A 81 -14.92 2.11 19.81
C PHE A 81 -14.12 3.26 20.46
N LEU A 82 -14.63 3.86 21.55
CA LEU A 82 -13.91 4.83 22.39
C LEU A 82 -13.15 4.16 23.55
N THR A 83 -13.41 2.88 23.82
CA THR A 83 -12.66 2.13 24.83
C THR A 83 -11.26 1.80 24.33
N GLU A 84 -10.31 1.59 25.25
CA GLU A 84 -8.93 1.21 24.93
C GLU A 84 -8.87 -0.05 24.05
N THR A 85 -9.73 -1.04 24.35
CA THR A 85 -9.90 -2.26 23.57
C THR A 85 -10.47 -2.00 22.18
N GLY A 86 -11.45 -1.09 22.07
CA GLY A 86 -12.03 -0.65 20.80
C GLY A 86 -11.00 0.01 19.88
N ILE A 87 -10.26 0.98 20.41
CA ILE A 87 -9.16 1.68 19.71
C ILE A 87 -8.11 0.69 19.22
N LEU A 88 -7.67 -0.24 20.07
CA LEU A 88 -6.72 -1.29 19.70
C LEU A 88 -7.27 -2.17 18.58
N SER A 89 -8.52 -2.62 18.68
CA SER A 89 -9.14 -3.47 17.65
C SER A 89 -9.21 -2.79 16.28
N VAL A 90 -9.64 -1.52 16.22
CA VAL A 90 -9.71 -0.74 14.98
C VAL A 90 -8.31 -0.54 14.39
N THR A 91 -7.34 -0.20 15.23
CA THR A 91 -5.93 -0.03 14.83
C THR A 91 -5.40 -1.32 14.19
N VAL A 92 -5.62 -2.48 14.84
CA VAL A 92 -5.17 -3.79 14.34
C VAL A 92 -5.85 -4.12 13.01
N ILE A 93 -7.15 -3.86 12.87
CA ILE A 93 -7.87 -4.07 11.62
C ILE A 93 -7.28 -3.21 10.49
N ILE A 94 -7.06 -1.91 10.73
CA ILE A 94 -6.47 -1.01 9.73
C ILE A 94 -5.07 -1.48 9.34
N LEU A 95 -4.24 -1.90 10.31
CA LEU A 95 -2.90 -2.44 10.03
C LEU A 95 -2.96 -3.73 9.21
N LEU A 96 -3.89 -4.64 9.51
CA LEU A 96 -4.08 -5.89 8.75
C LEU A 96 -4.53 -5.62 7.31
N VAL A 97 -5.49 -4.71 7.12
CA VAL A 97 -5.94 -4.28 5.80
C VAL A 97 -4.82 -3.59 5.04
N GLY A 98 -4.08 -2.69 5.69
CA GLY A 98 -2.89 -2.05 5.12
C GLY A 98 -1.82 -3.04 4.68
N ALA A 99 -1.54 -4.04 5.53
CA ALA A 99 -0.62 -5.13 5.23
C ALA A 99 -1.06 -5.95 4.01
N PHE A 100 -2.36 -6.27 3.94
CA PHE A 100 -2.93 -7.03 2.83
C PHE A 100 -2.84 -6.25 1.51
N ILE A 101 -3.21 -4.96 1.50
CA ILE A 101 -3.13 -4.13 0.30
C ILE A 101 -1.66 -3.95 -0.13
N GLY A 102 -0.74 -3.71 0.80
CA GLY A 102 0.69 -3.65 0.50
C GLY A 102 1.26 -4.97 -0.06
N PHE A 103 0.78 -6.11 0.45
CA PHE A 103 1.08 -7.43 -0.11
C PHE A 103 0.62 -7.55 -1.57
N VAL A 104 -0.62 -7.14 -1.87
CA VAL A 104 -1.17 -7.16 -3.25
C VAL A 104 -0.32 -6.27 -4.17
N GLY A 105 0.07 -5.08 -3.71
CA GLY A 105 0.95 -4.18 -4.47
C GLY A 105 2.30 -4.83 -4.80
N ALA A 106 2.94 -5.47 -3.82
CA ALA A 106 4.21 -6.16 -4.05
C ALA A 106 4.07 -7.41 -4.94
N TRP A 107 2.96 -8.12 -4.83
CA TRP A 107 2.64 -9.27 -5.66
C TRP A 107 2.47 -8.85 -7.13
N ALA A 108 1.74 -7.76 -7.38
CA ALA A 108 1.56 -7.20 -8.73
C ALA A 108 2.90 -6.80 -9.39
N LYS A 109 3.85 -6.24 -8.63
CA LYS A 109 5.20 -5.97 -9.15
C LYS A 109 5.91 -7.24 -9.59
N ARG A 110 5.85 -8.29 -8.77
CA ARG A 110 6.51 -9.58 -9.09
C ARG A 110 5.98 -10.18 -10.39
N ASP A 111 4.67 -10.16 -10.58
CA ASP A 111 4.06 -10.68 -11.81
C ASP A 111 4.42 -9.83 -13.03
N ARG A 112 4.47 -8.50 -12.89
CA ARG A 112 4.92 -7.61 -13.97
C ARG A 112 6.38 -7.88 -14.37
N VAL A 113 7.27 -8.08 -13.39
CA VAL A 113 8.68 -8.41 -13.66
C VAL A 113 8.79 -9.73 -14.43
N ARG A 114 8.06 -10.77 -14.01
CA ARG A 114 8.01 -12.05 -14.72
C ARG A 114 7.51 -11.91 -16.15
N ALA A 115 6.44 -11.14 -16.36
CA ALA A 115 5.91 -10.88 -17.69
C ALA A 115 6.94 -10.18 -18.59
N LEU A 116 7.63 -9.15 -18.09
CA LEU A 116 8.67 -8.44 -18.83
C LEU A 116 9.83 -9.36 -19.24
N GLU A 117 10.28 -10.24 -18.35
CA GLU A 117 11.32 -11.23 -18.67
C GLU A 117 10.89 -12.21 -19.77
N GLU A 118 9.63 -12.64 -19.78
CA GLU A 118 9.08 -13.49 -20.83
C GLU A 118 8.98 -12.75 -22.18
N TYR A 119 8.57 -11.48 -22.17
CA TYR A 119 8.56 -10.63 -23.37
C TYR A 119 9.96 -10.44 -23.94
N GLU A 120 10.97 -10.17 -23.10
CA GLU A 120 12.35 -10.03 -23.55
C GLU A 120 12.91 -11.33 -24.14
N LYS A 121 12.64 -12.48 -23.53
CA LYS A 121 13.02 -13.80 -24.07
C LYS A 121 12.40 -14.03 -25.45
N LYS A 122 11.10 -13.75 -25.61
CA LYS A 122 10.40 -13.89 -26.90
C LYS A 122 10.94 -12.93 -27.98
N GLN A 123 11.29 -11.68 -27.61
CA GLN A 123 11.91 -10.73 -28.55
C GLN A 123 13.32 -11.13 -28.98
N LYS A 124 14.15 -11.65 -28.06
CA LYS A 124 15.51 -12.14 -28.39
C LYS A 124 15.46 -13.35 -29.32
N ILE A 125 14.49 -14.25 -29.15
CA ILE A 125 14.26 -15.39 -30.05
C ILE A 125 13.81 -14.93 -31.46
N GLY A 126 12.92 -13.93 -31.54
CA GLY A 126 12.46 -13.36 -32.81
C GLY A 126 13.55 -12.62 -33.61
N LYS A 127 14.47 -11.93 -32.92
CA LYS A 127 15.62 -11.26 -33.57
C LYS A 127 16.65 -12.25 -34.14
N ASN A 128 16.82 -13.43 -33.53
CA ASN A 128 17.68 -14.48 -34.09
C ASN A 128 17.08 -15.19 -35.31
N LYS A 129 15.76 -15.21 -35.46
CA LYS A 129 15.09 -15.77 -36.65
C LYS A 129 15.17 -14.86 -37.89
N LYS A 130 15.28 -13.53 -37.71
CA LYS A 130 15.42 -12.56 -38.83
C LYS A 130 16.86 -12.43 -39.38
N LYS A 131 17.82 -13.15 -38.80
CA LYS A 131 19.23 -13.18 -39.24
C LYS A 131 19.61 -14.43 -40.04
N LYS A 132 18.67 -15.33 -40.30
CA LYS A 132 18.80 -16.44 -41.26
C LYS A 132 17.96 -16.11 -42.49
#